data_AF-A0A1V6S242-F1
#
_entry.id   AF-A0A1V6S242-F1
#
_cell.length_a   1.000
_cell.length_b   1.000
_cell.length_c   1.000
_cell.angle_alpha   90.00
_cell.angle_beta   90.00
_cell.angle_gamma   90.00
#
_symmetry.space_group_name_H-M   'P 1'
#
loop_
_entity.id
_entity.type
_entity.pdbx_description
1 polymer ?
#
loop_
_entity_poly.entity_id
_entity_poly.type
_entity_poly.pdbx_seq_one_letter_code
_entity_poly.pdbx_strand_id
1 'polypeptide(L)'
;MSSQDTFNVAVTGNRPFLEYPVNTSQLVRDALPDAIDRPNKPIIRILKYDRDTIDTYADVRQVSREIWGGNSSFFRPPVHTDGSSSSGNGSSQSNDHVEIDLILHLGMVAFDYPQIFSFETIARRDGYELPGDDGKPVDSQELKQLGLPDALVTAFDVEAAWRKVKEQFPDTPSTVSKDAGHYFCEFRLYSSLAEPLLDEALSKKRGRSVFQHLPERHSAEDIALATKITTAYITALADDPIANGDGVFNH
;
A
#
# COMPACT_ATOMS: atom_id res chain seq x y z
N MET A 1 8.02 5.63 -25.81
CA MET A 1 7.79 4.97 -24.51
C MET A 1 6.30 4.69 -24.45
N SER A 2 5.91 3.43 -24.26
CA SER A 2 4.51 3.07 -24.11
C SER A 2 3.99 3.77 -22.85
N SER A 3 3.10 4.75 -22.98
CA SER A 3 2.31 5.18 -21.81
C SER A 3 1.61 3.92 -21.33
N GLN A 4 1.86 3.48 -20.10
CA GLN A 4 1.01 2.46 -19.52
C GLN A 4 -0.41 3.02 -19.53
N ASP A 5 -1.34 2.31 -20.20
CA ASP A 5 -2.75 2.72 -20.22
C ASP A 5 -3.37 2.65 -18.82
N THR A 6 -2.72 1.94 -17.90
CA THR A 6 -3.16 1.74 -16.52
C THR A 6 -2.04 2.01 -15.51
N PHE A 7 -2.39 2.60 -14.38
CA PHE A 7 -1.55 2.68 -13.17
C PHE A 7 -2.16 1.76 -12.10
N ASN A 8 -1.50 0.67 -11.77
CA ASN A 8 -2.02 -0.37 -10.90
C ASN A 8 -1.59 -0.15 -9.45
N VAL A 9 -2.55 0.05 -8.55
CA VAL A 9 -2.34 0.32 -7.13
C VAL A 9 -2.84 -0.85 -6.31
N ALA A 10 -1.94 -1.58 -5.68
CA ALA A 10 -2.29 -2.60 -4.71
C ALA A 10 -2.66 -1.95 -3.38
N VAL A 11 -3.83 -2.30 -2.82
CA VAL A 11 -4.31 -1.73 -1.56
C VAL A 11 -4.55 -2.83 -0.53
N THR A 12 -3.96 -2.65 0.67
CA THR A 12 -4.18 -3.56 1.80
C THR A 12 -5.07 -2.92 2.86
N GLY A 13 -5.73 -3.78 3.64
CA GLY A 13 -6.36 -3.44 4.92
C GLY A 13 -6.06 -4.54 5.94
N ASN A 14 -6.34 -4.26 7.21
CA ASN A 14 -6.11 -5.17 8.32
C ASN A 14 -7.45 -5.63 8.87
N ARG A 15 -7.51 -6.87 9.35
CA ARG A 15 -8.66 -7.36 10.11
C ARG A 15 -8.84 -6.59 11.44
N PRO A 16 -9.99 -6.74 12.12
CA PRO A 16 -10.13 -6.38 13.54
C PRO A 16 -8.95 -6.91 14.38
N PHE A 17 -8.46 -6.11 15.34
CA PHE A 17 -7.30 -6.44 16.18
C PHE A 17 -7.53 -6.00 17.62
N LEU A 18 -6.88 -6.68 18.57
CA LEU A 18 -7.00 -6.42 20.00
C LEU A 18 -8.47 -6.25 20.44
N GLU A 19 -8.81 -5.16 21.14
CA GLU A 19 -10.16 -4.81 21.56
C GLU A 19 -11.04 -4.17 20.47
N TYR A 20 -10.50 -3.88 19.28
CA TYR A 20 -11.21 -3.18 18.20
C TYR A 20 -11.99 -4.18 17.33
N PRO A 21 -13.34 -4.24 17.41
CA PRO A 21 -14.14 -5.23 16.70
C PRO A 21 -14.28 -4.93 15.20
N VAL A 22 -13.88 -3.73 14.78
CA VAL A 22 -13.92 -3.23 13.40
C VAL A 22 -12.57 -2.57 13.12
N ASN A 23 -12.07 -2.77 11.90
CA ASN A 23 -10.88 -2.07 11.41
C ASN A 23 -11.26 -1.21 10.21
N THR A 24 -11.18 0.12 10.38
CA THR A 24 -11.53 1.09 9.34
C THR A 24 -10.72 0.86 8.05
N SER A 25 -9.49 0.35 8.13
CA SER A 25 -8.67 0.13 6.94
C SER A 25 -9.21 -0.96 6.01
N GLN A 26 -9.79 -2.02 6.56
CA GLN A 26 -10.50 -3.05 5.78
C GLN A 26 -11.75 -2.48 5.12
N LEU A 27 -12.58 -1.78 5.89
CA LEU A 27 -13.82 -1.20 5.37
C LEU A 27 -13.56 -0.19 4.24
N VAL A 28 -12.53 0.65 4.38
CA VAL A 28 -12.14 1.61 3.35
C VAL A 28 -11.55 0.91 2.13
N ARG A 29 -10.67 -0.10 2.30
CA ARG A 29 -10.17 -0.93 1.18
C ARG A 29 -11.32 -1.48 0.35
N ASP A 30 -12.31 -2.08 1.01
CA ASP A 30 -13.42 -2.75 0.34
C ASP A 30 -14.35 -1.75 -0.36
N ALA A 31 -14.52 -0.55 0.22
CA ALA A 31 -15.34 0.52 -0.33
C ALA A 31 -14.68 1.33 -1.46
N LEU A 32 -13.36 1.19 -1.69
CA LEU A 32 -12.70 1.85 -2.82
C LEU A 32 -13.31 1.41 -4.16
N PRO A 33 -13.38 2.30 -5.17
CA PRO A 33 -13.76 1.89 -6.52
C PRO A 33 -12.70 0.94 -7.09
N ASP A 34 -13.07 0.07 -8.04
CA ASP A 34 -12.09 -0.83 -8.67
C ASP A 34 -11.22 -0.10 -9.71
N ALA A 35 -11.68 1.04 -10.21
CA ALA A 35 -10.93 1.91 -11.12
C ALA A 35 -11.27 3.40 -10.92
N ILE A 36 -10.32 4.28 -11.24
CA ILE A 36 -10.51 5.73 -11.29
C ILE A 36 -10.18 6.21 -12.70
N ASP A 37 -11.22 6.67 -13.41
CA ASP A 37 -11.08 7.28 -14.73
C ASP A 37 -10.56 8.72 -14.60
N ARG A 38 -9.54 9.05 -15.41
CA ARG A 38 -8.90 10.36 -15.41
C ARG A 38 -8.79 10.86 -16.85
N PRO A 39 -9.40 12.01 -17.19
CA PRO A 39 -9.34 12.53 -18.56
C PRO A 39 -7.90 12.71 -19.06
N ASN A 40 -7.59 12.10 -20.20
CA ASN A 40 -6.26 12.17 -20.86
C ASN A 40 -5.09 11.66 -20.00
N LYS A 41 -5.35 10.80 -19.01
CA LYS A 41 -4.34 10.18 -18.14
C LYS A 41 -4.59 8.67 -18.05
N PRO A 42 -3.58 7.87 -17.64
CA PRO A 42 -3.77 6.44 -17.39
C PRO A 42 -4.93 6.19 -16.42
N ILE A 43 -5.72 5.14 -16.65
CA ILE A 43 -6.74 4.68 -15.70
C ILE A 43 -6.02 4.17 -14.46
N ILE A 44 -6.45 4.57 -13.27
CA ILE A 44 -5.91 3.96 -12.05
C ILE A 44 -6.72 2.72 -11.74
N ARG A 45 -6.09 1.55 -11.68
CA ARG A 45 -6.75 0.31 -11.24
C ARG A 45 -6.43 0.08 -9.77
N ILE A 46 -7.46 -0.13 -8.96
CA ILE A 46 -7.31 -0.41 -7.54
C ILE A 46 -7.42 -1.92 -7.35
N LEU A 47 -6.30 -2.53 -7.00
CA LEU A 47 -6.16 -3.98 -6.79
C LEU A 47 -6.25 -4.24 -5.28
N LYS A 48 -7.45 -4.60 -4.82
CA LYS A 48 -7.70 -4.87 -3.40
C LYS A 48 -7.07 -6.21 -3.05
N TYR A 49 -6.08 -6.22 -2.16
CA TYR A 49 -5.46 -7.47 -1.71
C TYR A 49 -6.51 -8.33 -1.01
N ASP A 50 -6.68 -9.55 -1.52
CA ASP A 50 -7.78 -10.49 -1.25
C ASP A 50 -7.87 -10.87 0.22
N ARG A 51 -6.70 -11.15 0.81
CA ARG A 51 -6.59 -11.64 2.17
C ARG A 51 -6.55 -10.50 3.16
N ASP A 52 -7.27 -10.64 4.26
CA ASP A 52 -7.10 -9.75 5.40
C ASP A 52 -5.76 -10.06 6.05
N THR A 53 -4.92 -9.05 6.13
CA THR A 53 -3.57 -9.19 6.67
C THR A 53 -3.62 -9.40 8.18
N ILE A 54 -2.72 -10.23 8.72
CA ILE A 54 -2.61 -10.47 10.15
C ILE A 54 -1.36 -9.79 10.70
N ASP A 55 -1.39 -9.44 11.97
CA ASP A 55 -0.32 -8.68 12.61
C ASP A 55 0.75 -9.64 13.17
N THR A 56 1.43 -10.34 12.25
CA THR A 56 2.63 -11.14 12.54
C THR A 56 3.78 -10.70 11.62
N TYR A 57 5.01 -10.71 12.13
CA TYR A 57 6.17 -10.25 11.35
C TYR A 57 6.42 -11.10 10.10
N ALA A 58 6.13 -12.40 10.16
CA ALA A 58 6.24 -13.29 9.01
C ALA A 58 5.18 -12.96 7.94
N ASP A 59 3.92 -12.77 8.36
CA ASP A 59 2.82 -12.48 7.44
C ASP A 59 3.02 -11.15 6.71
N VAL A 60 3.45 -10.10 7.43
CA VAL A 60 3.67 -8.78 6.82
C VAL A 60 4.71 -8.83 5.68
N ARG A 61 5.80 -9.58 5.88
CA ARG A 61 6.81 -9.78 4.82
C ARG A 61 6.26 -10.63 3.68
N GLN A 62 5.48 -11.67 3.99
CA GLN A 62 4.83 -12.49 2.97
C GLN A 62 3.88 -11.67 2.09
N VAL A 63 3.01 -10.85 2.69
CA VAL A 63 2.08 -9.96 1.95
C VAL A 63 2.85 -9.05 1.00
N SER A 64 3.96 -8.47 1.46
CA SER A 64 4.81 -7.59 0.64
C SER A 64 5.32 -8.32 -0.61
N ARG A 65 5.79 -9.56 -0.46
CA ARG A 65 6.28 -10.40 -1.56
C ARG A 65 5.18 -10.85 -2.50
N GLU A 66 4.03 -11.22 -1.96
CA GLU A 66 2.87 -11.65 -2.76
C GLU A 66 2.38 -10.53 -3.66
N ILE A 67 2.28 -9.31 -3.12
CA ILE A 67 1.88 -8.13 -3.89
C ILE A 67 2.93 -7.80 -4.95
N TRP A 68 4.21 -7.70 -4.58
CA TRP A 68 5.25 -7.41 -5.57
C TRP A 68 5.44 -8.53 -6.60
N GLY A 69 5.15 -9.78 -6.24
CA GLY A 69 5.14 -10.93 -7.14
C GLY A 69 3.98 -10.91 -8.14
N GLY A 70 3.00 -10.02 -7.97
CA GLY A 70 2.01 -9.68 -9.01
C GLY A 70 1.08 -10.81 -9.41
N ASN A 71 0.95 -11.90 -8.63
CA ASN A 71 0.01 -12.96 -8.97
C ASN A 71 -1.43 -12.44 -8.79
N SER A 72 -2.21 -12.42 -9.87
CA SER A 72 -3.56 -11.85 -9.90
C SER A 72 -4.53 -12.48 -8.91
N SER A 73 -4.29 -13.75 -8.52
CA SER A 73 -5.12 -14.48 -7.57
C SER A 73 -5.07 -13.91 -6.15
N PHE A 74 -4.10 -13.04 -5.86
CA PHE A 74 -4.03 -12.31 -4.59
C PHE A 74 -4.88 -11.04 -4.56
N PHE A 75 -5.63 -10.71 -5.62
CA PHE A 75 -6.43 -9.48 -5.69
C PHE A 75 -7.91 -9.77 -6.00
N ARG A 76 -8.80 -8.92 -5.47
CA ARG A 76 -10.25 -8.98 -5.68
C ARG A 76 -10.79 -7.73 -6.40
N PRO A 77 -11.71 -7.90 -7.37
CA PRO A 77 -12.05 -9.18 -8.02
C PRO A 77 -10.84 -9.74 -8.78
N PRO A 78 -10.79 -11.07 -9.06
CA PRO A 78 -9.70 -11.64 -9.83
C PRO A 78 -9.50 -10.87 -11.14
N VAL A 79 -8.27 -10.42 -11.38
CA VAL A 79 -7.93 -9.72 -12.61
C VAL A 79 -7.82 -10.73 -13.74
N HIS A 80 -8.87 -10.85 -14.54
CA HIS A 80 -8.79 -11.58 -15.81
C HIS A 80 -8.09 -10.69 -16.85
N THR A 81 -6.92 -11.13 -17.30
CA THR A 81 -6.27 -10.51 -18.47
C THR A 81 -6.98 -11.02 -19.72
N ASP A 82 -8.01 -10.31 -20.18
CA ASP A 82 -8.71 -10.66 -21.40
C ASP A 82 -7.81 -10.45 -22.64
N GLY A 83 -7.27 -11.56 -23.17
CA GLY A 83 -7.09 -11.76 -24.61
C GLY A 83 -5.70 -11.49 -25.22
N SER A 84 -4.90 -12.55 -25.36
CA SER A 84 -4.18 -12.77 -26.62
C SER A 84 -4.94 -13.84 -27.39
N SER A 85 -5.58 -13.42 -28.47
CA SER A 85 -6.30 -14.26 -29.41
C SER A 85 -5.34 -15.23 -30.09
N SER A 86 -5.39 -16.50 -29.75
CA SER A 86 -4.92 -17.56 -30.65
C SER A 86 -5.58 -18.87 -30.31
N SER A 87 -6.47 -19.31 -31.21
CA SER A 87 -6.85 -20.71 -31.39
C SER A 87 -5.59 -21.58 -31.36
N GLY A 88 -5.44 -22.42 -30.34
CA GLY A 88 -4.26 -23.24 -30.17
C GLY A 88 -4.45 -24.25 -29.07
N ASN A 89 -4.63 -25.50 -29.49
CA ASN A 89 -4.70 -26.70 -28.67
C ASN A 89 -3.45 -26.81 -27.76
N GLY A 90 -3.61 -27.03 -26.45
CA GLY A 90 -2.53 -27.46 -25.56
C GLY A 90 -2.34 -26.63 -24.30
N SER A 91 -2.42 -27.32 -23.16
CA SER A 91 -2.02 -26.91 -21.81
C SER A 91 -1.13 -25.65 -21.71
N SER A 92 -1.71 -24.54 -21.24
CA SER A 92 -0.95 -23.42 -20.69
C SER A 92 -1.74 -22.87 -19.51
N GLN A 93 -1.18 -23.01 -18.30
CA GLN A 93 -1.58 -22.18 -17.17
C GLN A 93 -1.44 -20.73 -17.64
N SER A 94 -2.54 -19.99 -17.71
CA SER A 94 -2.46 -18.56 -17.95
C SER A 94 -1.63 -17.97 -16.81
N ASN A 95 -0.50 -17.36 -17.16
CA ASN A 95 0.28 -16.56 -16.22
C ASN A 95 -0.52 -15.28 -15.97
N ASP A 96 -1.52 -15.36 -15.08
CA ASP A 96 -2.29 -14.18 -14.67
C ASP A 96 -1.40 -13.35 -13.72
N HIS A 97 -0.44 -12.66 -14.29
CA HIS A 97 0.45 -11.74 -13.61
C HIS A 97 0.02 -10.30 -13.89
N VAL A 98 -0.05 -9.47 -12.87
CA VAL A 98 -0.36 -8.06 -12.93
C VAL A 98 0.82 -7.25 -12.42
N GLU A 99 1.27 -6.29 -13.23
CA GLU A 99 2.29 -5.33 -12.82
C GLU A 99 1.74 -4.40 -11.74
N ILE A 100 2.42 -4.30 -10.60
CA ILE A 100 2.06 -3.35 -9.53
C ILE A 100 2.92 -2.11 -9.63
N ASP A 101 2.31 -0.93 -9.74
CA ASP A 101 3.03 0.35 -9.86
C ASP A 101 3.18 1.06 -8.50
N LEU A 102 2.31 0.74 -7.55
CA LEU A 102 2.32 1.29 -6.19
C LEU A 102 1.66 0.31 -5.23
N ILE A 103 2.25 0.15 -4.04
CA ILE A 103 1.55 -0.42 -2.88
C ILE A 103 1.10 0.71 -1.96
N LEU A 104 -0.21 0.80 -1.69
CA LEU A 104 -0.79 1.63 -0.64
C LEU A 104 -1.27 0.73 0.51
N HIS A 105 -0.64 0.87 1.66
CA HIS A 105 -1.13 0.25 2.88
C HIS A 105 -2.08 1.19 3.62
N LEU A 106 -3.24 0.68 4.02
CA LEU A 106 -4.16 1.37 4.93
C LEU A 106 -4.03 0.77 6.33
N GLY A 107 -3.88 1.64 7.33
CA GLY A 107 -3.90 1.26 8.75
C GLY A 107 -4.90 2.11 9.51
N MET A 108 -5.54 1.53 10.53
CA MET A 108 -6.36 2.29 11.46
C MET A 108 -5.47 2.82 12.59
N VAL A 109 -5.59 4.10 12.92
CA VAL A 109 -4.99 4.61 14.17
C VAL A 109 -5.72 3.95 15.34
N ALA A 110 -4.96 3.50 16.33
CA ALA A 110 -5.49 2.93 17.56
C ALA A 110 -4.82 3.56 18.77
N PHE A 111 -5.33 3.22 19.95
CA PHE A 111 -4.92 3.80 21.22
C PHE A 111 -5.17 5.31 21.23
N ASP A 112 -4.50 6.03 22.13
CA ASP A 112 -4.64 7.50 22.27
C ASP A 112 -3.94 8.30 21.16
N TYR A 113 -3.67 7.68 19.99
CA TYR A 113 -3.12 8.40 18.85
C TYR A 113 -4.14 9.39 18.27
N PRO A 114 -3.67 10.52 17.70
CA PRO A 114 -4.56 11.50 17.08
C PRO A 114 -5.45 10.88 16.01
N GLN A 115 -6.76 11.06 16.16
CA GLN A 115 -7.81 10.55 15.26
C GLN A 115 -7.92 11.40 13.98
N ILE A 116 -6.83 11.47 13.22
CA ILE A 116 -6.66 12.24 11.99
C ILE A 116 -6.14 11.34 10.86
N PHE A 117 -6.27 11.79 9.61
CA PHE A 117 -5.65 11.10 8.49
C PHE A 117 -4.15 11.43 8.43
N SER A 118 -3.28 10.44 8.52
CA SER A 118 -1.82 10.64 8.40
C SER A 118 -1.27 9.94 7.17
N PHE A 119 -0.44 10.64 6.42
CA PHE A 119 0.20 10.13 5.20
C PHE A 119 1.69 9.94 5.48
N GLU A 120 2.14 8.68 5.50
CA GLU A 120 3.45 8.30 6.02
C GLU A 120 4.53 8.33 4.94
N THR A 121 5.72 8.81 5.32
CA THR A 121 6.84 9.02 4.40
C THR A 121 8.05 8.12 4.66
N ILE A 122 8.22 7.65 5.90
CA ILE A 122 9.42 6.95 6.37
C ILE A 122 9.00 5.74 7.18
N ALA A 123 9.76 4.65 7.07
CA ALA A 123 9.65 3.50 7.96
C ALA A 123 11.03 3.03 8.42
N ARG A 124 11.13 2.57 9.67
CA ARG A 124 12.38 2.15 10.31
C ARG A 124 12.51 0.64 10.38
N ARG A 125 13.74 0.14 10.36
CA ARG A 125 14.03 -1.30 10.48
C ARG A 125 13.86 -1.80 11.92
N ASP A 126 14.22 -0.95 12.88
CA ASP A 126 14.37 -1.32 14.29
C ASP A 126 13.34 -0.58 15.17
N GLY A 127 13.22 -1.01 16.43
CA GLY A 127 12.34 -0.37 17.43
C GLY A 127 11.05 -1.11 17.74
N TYR A 128 10.81 -2.26 17.12
CA TYR A 128 9.61 -3.07 17.36
C TYR A 128 9.76 -3.93 18.63
N GLU A 129 9.12 -3.49 19.72
CA GLU A 129 9.22 -4.15 21.03
C GLU A 129 8.08 -5.16 21.31
N LEU A 130 6.93 -4.95 20.67
CA LEU A 130 5.73 -5.74 20.91
C LEU A 130 5.72 -7.04 20.07
N PRO A 131 5.25 -8.17 20.60
CA PRO A 131 5.10 -9.40 19.82
C PRO A 131 3.94 -9.27 18.82
N GLY A 132 3.94 -10.13 17.80
CA GLY A 132 2.79 -10.32 16.91
C GLY A 132 1.64 -11.09 17.53
N ASP A 133 0.55 -11.21 16.78
CA ASP A 133 -0.63 -12.03 17.10
C ASP A 133 -0.29 -13.49 17.41
N ASP A 134 0.85 -13.98 16.90
CA ASP A 134 1.38 -15.32 17.17
C ASP A 134 2.28 -15.40 18.41
N GLY A 135 2.39 -14.31 19.17
CA GLY A 135 3.21 -14.19 20.37
C GLY A 135 4.71 -14.06 20.10
N LYS A 136 5.14 -13.94 18.84
CA LYS A 136 6.57 -13.87 18.49
C LYS A 136 7.05 -12.43 18.31
N PRO A 137 8.22 -12.08 18.86
CA PRO A 137 8.85 -10.79 18.57
C PRO A 137 9.41 -10.77 17.15
N VAL A 138 9.75 -9.58 16.67
CA VAL A 138 10.52 -9.44 15.43
C VAL A 138 11.91 -10.07 15.60
N ASP A 139 12.39 -10.78 14.57
CA ASP A 139 13.80 -11.18 14.52
C ASP A 139 14.66 -10.00 14.04
N SER A 140 15.03 -9.15 14.99
CA SER A 140 15.89 -7.98 14.72
C SER A 140 17.27 -8.37 14.17
N GLN A 141 17.76 -9.57 14.50
CA GLN A 141 19.06 -10.03 14.00
C GLN A 141 18.95 -10.43 12.52
N GLU A 142 17.89 -11.17 12.16
CA GLU A 142 17.58 -11.48 10.76
C GLU A 142 17.45 -10.20 9.93
N LEU A 143 16.68 -9.21 10.41
CA LEU A 143 16.51 -7.94 9.70
C LEU A 143 17.84 -7.20 9.47
N LYS A 144 18.75 -7.21 10.45
CA LYS A 144 20.09 -6.62 10.31
C LYS A 144 20.97 -7.39 9.33
N GLN A 145 20.84 -8.71 9.28
CA GLN A 145 21.59 -9.56 8.33
C GLN A 145 21.19 -9.32 6.88
N LEU A 146 19.99 -8.76 6.62
CA LEU A 146 19.58 -8.34 5.27
C LEU A 146 20.42 -7.17 4.73
N GLY A 147 21.18 -6.46 5.57
CA GLY A 147 22.08 -5.39 5.15
C GLY A 147 21.39 -4.14 4.60
N LEU A 148 20.10 -3.96 4.88
CA LEU A 148 19.31 -2.81 4.43
C LEU A 148 19.43 -1.61 5.38
N PRO A 149 19.20 -0.38 4.88
CA PRO A 149 19.22 0.84 5.70
C PRO A 149 18.31 0.79 6.93
N ASP A 150 18.71 1.47 8.00
CA ASP A 150 17.94 1.54 9.25
C ASP A 150 16.59 2.28 9.09
N ALA A 151 16.46 3.09 8.03
CA ALA A 151 15.22 3.73 7.64
C ALA A 151 15.09 3.76 6.11
N LEU A 152 13.88 3.54 5.61
CA LEU A 152 13.52 3.59 4.21
C LEU A 152 12.48 4.68 3.99
N VAL A 153 12.61 5.39 2.87
CA VAL A 153 11.72 6.48 2.48
C VAL A 153 11.01 6.10 1.19
N THR A 154 9.72 6.43 1.10
CA THR A 154 9.02 6.32 -0.17
C THR A 154 9.59 7.30 -1.18
N ALA A 155 9.59 6.92 -2.45
CA ALA A 155 10.09 7.78 -3.52
C ALA A 155 8.99 8.67 -4.12
N PHE A 156 7.74 8.53 -3.66
CA PHE A 156 6.65 9.44 -3.97
C PHE A 156 6.73 10.73 -3.13
N ASP A 157 6.36 11.87 -3.71
CA ASP A 157 6.17 13.14 -3.00
C ASP A 157 4.81 13.13 -2.28
N VAL A 158 4.79 12.45 -1.13
CA VAL A 158 3.62 12.34 -0.25
C VAL A 158 3.11 13.71 0.20
N GLU A 159 4.00 14.69 0.37
CA GLU A 159 3.63 16.04 0.77
C GLU A 159 2.88 16.78 -0.35
N ALA A 160 3.37 16.70 -1.59
CA ALA A 160 2.64 17.22 -2.74
C ALA A 160 1.28 16.50 -2.92
N ALA A 161 1.25 15.19 -2.74
CA ALA A 161 0.01 14.43 -2.84
C ALA A 161 -1.00 14.80 -1.73
N TRP A 162 -0.52 14.94 -0.49
CA TRP A 162 -1.33 15.38 0.64
C TRP A 162 -1.88 16.80 0.45
N ARG A 163 -1.11 17.74 -0.12
CA ARG A 163 -1.63 19.10 -0.41
C ARG A 163 -2.84 19.07 -1.32
N LYS A 164 -2.84 18.25 -2.38
CA LYS A 164 -4.00 18.06 -3.26
C LYS A 164 -5.20 17.47 -2.53
N VAL A 165 -4.97 16.59 -1.55
CA VAL A 165 -6.04 16.09 -0.66
C VAL A 165 -6.55 17.23 0.24
N LYS A 166 -5.65 18.00 0.86
CA LYS A 166 -6.00 19.08 1.78
C LYS A 166 -6.79 20.20 1.09
N GLU A 167 -6.49 20.50 -0.17
CA GLU A 167 -7.25 21.44 -1.00
C GLU A 167 -8.70 20.99 -1.22
N GLN A 168 -8.92 19.68 -1.39
CA GLN A 168 -10.26 19.10 -1.59
C GLN A 168 -11.03 18.92 -0.28
N PHE A 169 -10.31 18.71 0.83
CA PHE A 169 -10.88 18.46 2.16
C PHE A 169 -10.26 19.41 3.21
N PRO A 170 -10.47 20.73 3.08
CA PRO A 170 -9.80 21.73 3.92
C PRO A 170 -10.19 21.62 5.40
N ASP A 171 -11.42 21.19 5.69
CA ASP A 171 -11.94 21.07 7.05
C ASP A 171 -11.63 19.71 7.70
N THR A 172 -11.15 18.73 6.93
CA THR A 172 -10.78 17.44 7.48
C THR A 172 -9.37 17.50 8.09
N PRO A 173 -9.19 17.12 9.36
CA PRO A 173 -7.86 17.02 9.97
C PRO A 173 -7.01 15.96 9.26
N SER A 174 -5.87 16.40 8.74
CA SER A 174 -4.92 15.52 8.07
C SER A 174 -3.51 16.10 8.10
N THR A 175 -2.50 15.23 8.03
CA THR A 175 -1.09 15.61 8.06
C THR A 175 -0.23 14.64 7.29
N VAL A 176 0.95 15.09 6.85
CA VAL A 176 2.06 14.19 6.53
C VAL A 176 2.76 13.80 7.83
N SER A 177 3.22 12.55 7.91
CA SER A 177 3.91 12.00 9.07
C SER A 177 5.20 11.28 8.66
N LYS A 178 6.17 11.27 9.58
CA LYS A 178 7.45 10.55 9.52
C LYS A 178 7.51 9.43 10.56
N ASP A 179 6.36 9.08 11.11
CA ASP A 179 6.19 8.14 12.19
C ASP A 179 4.89 7.37 11.95
N ALA A 180 5.04 6.19 11.37
CA ALA A 180 3.95 5.27 11.11
C ALA A 180 3.64 4.39 12.33
N GLY A 181 4.18 4.72 13.51
CA GLY A 181 4.06 3.94 14.74
C GLY A 181 4.97 2.73 14.72
N HIS A 182 5.83 2.58 15.75
CA HIS A 182 6.80 1.50 15.91
C HIS A 182 6.17 0.11 16.21
N TYR A 183 5.18 -0.29 15.42
CA TYR A 183 4.56 -1.61 15.45
C TYR A 183 4.26 -2.09 14.03
N PHE A 184 3.13 -2.77 13.78
CA PHE A 184 2.88 -3.38 12.48
C PHE A 184 2.63 -2.43 11.32
N CYS A 185 2.17 -1.21 11.58
CA CYS A 185 1.95 -0.22 10.51
C CYS A 185 3.30 0.22 9.90
N GLU A 186 4.27 0.66 10.72
CA GLU A 186 5.62 0.96 10.24
C GLU A 186 6.34 -0.28 9.71
N PHE A 187 6.22 -1.44 10.37
CA PHE A 187 6.87 -2.66 9.90
C PHE A 187 6.37 -3.10 8.50
N ARG A 188 5.09 -2.87 8.20
CA ARG A 188 4.50 -3.13 6.89
C ARG A 188 5.06 -2.19 5.83
N LEU A 189 5.13 -0.90 6.12
CA LEU A 189 5.74 0.05 5.19
C LEU A 189 7.23 -0.27 4.96
N TYR A 190 7.98 -0.56 6.02
CA TYR A 190 9.39 -0.94 5.92
C TYR A 190 9.57 -2.20 5.06
N SER A 191 8.80 -3.25 5.33
CA SER A 191 8.87 -4.52 4.60
C SER A 191 8.58 -4.32 3.11
N SER A 192 7.52 -3.59 2.74
CA SER A 192 7.18 -3.32 1.34
C SER A 192 8.21 -2.45 0.61
N LEU A 193 8.87 -1.52 1.31
CA LEU A 193 9.98 -0.73 0.75
C LEU A 193 11.27 -1.57 0.61
N ALA A 194 11.46 -2.56 1.49
CA ALA A 194 12.63 -3.40 1.55
C ALA A 194 12.68 -4.47 0.45
N GLU A 195 11.56 -5.13 0.12
CA GLU A 195 11.57 -6.24 -0.86
C GLU A 195 12.20 -5.85 -2.22
N PRO A 196 11.92 -4.67 -2.83
CA PRO A 196 12.61 -4.22 -4.05
C PRO A 196 14.12 -3.93 -3.94
N LEU A 197 14.67 -3.88 -2.72
CA LEU A 197 16.10 -3.76 -2.45
C LEU A 197 16.77 -5.13 -2.30
N LEU A 198 15.99 -6.17 -2.02
CA LEU A 198 16.48 -7.55 -1.83
C LEU A 198 16.42 -8.38 -3.11
N ASP A 199 15.59 -7.99 -4.07
CA ASP A 199 15.42 -8.68 -5.35
C ASP A 199 15.69 -7.72 -6.52
N GLU A 200 16.71 -8.02 -7.32
CA GLU A 200 17.08 -7.22 -8.48
C GLU A 200 15.99 -7.22 -9.58
N ALA A 201 15.16 -8.27 -9.66
CA ALA A 201 14.02 -8.30 -10.55
C ALA A 201 12.98 -7.20 -10.21
N LEU A 202 12.96 -6.75 -8.96
CA LEU A 202 12.07 -5.72 -8.45
C LEU A 202 12.73 -4.33 -8.40
N SER A 203 13.94 -4.14 -8.92
CA SER A 203 14.71 -2.88 -8.80
C SER A 203 13.95 -1.63 -9.27
N LYS A 204 13.08 -1.73 -10.28
CA LYS A 204 12.23 -0.63 -10.76
C LYS A 204 11.10 -0.23 -9.79
N LYS A 205 10.82 -1.08 -8.80
CA LYS A 205 9.78 -0.92 -7.78
C LYS A 205 10.32 -0.30 -6.47
N ARG A 206 11.62 0.00 -6.39
CA ARG A 206 12.25 0.66 -5.24
C ARG A 206 11.48 1.92 -4.86
N GLY A 207 11.24 2.13 -3.57
CA GLY A 207 10.51 3.31 -3.07
C GLY A 207 9.02 3.39 -3.44
N ARG A 208 8.44 2.39 -4.12
CA ARG A 208 7.04 2.44 -4.60
C ARG A 208 6.01 1.89 -3.62
N SER A 209 6.17 2.20 -2.34
CA SER A 209 5.20 1.88 -1.30
C SER A 209 4.95 3.10 -0.44
N VAL A 210 3.69 3.29 -0.01
CA VAL A 210 3.25 4.35 0.90
C VAL A 210 2.28 3.77 1.92
N PHE A 211 2.06 4.51 3.00
CA PHE A 211 1.10 4.13 4.04
C PHE A 211 0.17 5.31 4.35
N GLN A 212 -1.10 5.02 4.60
CA GLN A 212 -2.09 5.99 5.06
C GLN A 212 -2.76 5.46 6.33
N HIS A 213 -2.61 6.20 7.41
CA HIS A 213 -3.38 6.01 8.63
C HIS A 213 -4.76 6.68 8.52
N LEU A 214 -5.78 5.97 8.99
CA LEU A 214 -7.18 6.37 8.98
C LEU A 214 -7.71 6.43 10.43
N PRO A 215 -8.60 7.38 10.76
CA PRO A 215 -9.30 7.39 12.05
C PRO A 215 -10.06 6.08 12.32
N GLU A 216 -10.29 5.75 13.59
CA GLU A 216 -11.05 4.55 14.02
C GLU A 216 -12.57 4.62 13.70
N ARG A 217 -13.04 5.79 13.25
CA ARG A 217 -14.44 6.03 12.95
C ARG A 217 -14.90 5.20 11.75
N HIS A 218 -16.05 4.57 11.88
CA HIS A 218 -16.54 3.55 10.94
C HIS A 218 -18.05 3.65 10.69
N SER A 219 -18.67 4.82 10.91
CA SER A 219 -20.02 5.07 10.38
C SER A 219 -20.02 5.03 8.85
N ALA A 220 -21.18 4.85 8.22
CA ALA A 220 -21.27 4.86 6.76
C ALA A 220 -20.74 6.18 6.17
N GLU A 221 -21.01 7.30 6.85
CA GLU A 221 -20.50 8.63 6.49
C GLU A 221 -18.98 8.73 6.64
N ASP A 222 -18.42 8.19 7.72
CA ASP A 222 -16.97 8.18 7.96
C ASP A 222 -16.23 7.33 6.92
N ILE A 223 -16.73 6.13 6.60
CA ILE A 223 -16.16 5.27 5.56
C ILE A 223 -16.25 5.97 4.20
N ALA A 224 -17.40 6.57 3.86
CA ALA A 224 -17.54 7.30 2.59
C ALA A 224 -16.57 8.50 2.50
N LEU A 225 -16.33 9.22 3.60
CA LEU A 225 -15.35 10.30 3.65
C LEU A 225 -13.92 9.77 3.48
N ALA A 226 -13.56 8.72 4.23
CA ALA A 226 -12.24 8.11 4.17
C ALA A 226 -11.94 7.55 2.76
N THR A 227 -12.91 6.87 2.13
CA THR A 227 -12.82 6.42 0.74
C THR A 227 -12.54 7.57 -0.21
N LYS A 228 -13.26 8.70 -0.11
CA LYS A 228 -13.02 9.88 -0.97
C LYS A 228 -11.61 10.47 -0.78
N ILE A 229 -11.15 10.55 0.48
CA ILE A 229 -9.81 11.04 0.81
C ILE A 229 -8.73 10.11 0.25
N THR A 230 -8.88 8.80 0.43
CA THR A 230 -7.96 7.80 -0.11
C THR A 230 -7.95 7.79 -1.63
N THR A 231 -9.11 7.91 -2.30
CA THR A 231 -9.20 8.07 -3.76
C THR A 231 -8.48 9.33 -4.25
N ALA A 232 -8.65 10.47 -3.56
CA ALA A 232 -7.94 11.70 -3.88
C ALA A 232 -6.43 11.55 -3.70
N TYR A 233 -5.99 10.86 -2.64
CA TYR A 233 -4.57 10.59 -2.37
C TYR A 233 -3.95 9.69 -3.45
N ILE A 234 -4.61 8.57 -3.79
CA ILE A 234 -4.18 7.67 -4.88
C ILE A 234 -4.08 8.45 -6.20
N THR A 235 -5.09 9.27 -6.53
CA THR A 235 -5.09 10.09 -7.74
C THR A 235 -3.92 11.06 -7.77
N ALA A 236 -3.61 11.66 -6.62
CA ALA A 236 -2.51 12.60 -6.47
C ALA A 236 -1.14 11.94 -6.59
N LEU A 237 -0.95 10.74 -6.03
CA LEU A 237 0.27 9.93 -6.18
C LEU A 237 0.48 9.47 -7.61
N ALA A 238 -0.59 9.07 -8.30
CA ALA A 238 -0.54 8.66 -9.70
C ALA A 238 -0.24 9.82 -10.68
N ASP A 239 -0.15 11.06 -10.20
CA ASP A 239 0.32 12.22 -10.94
C ASP A 239 1.80 12.55 -10.65
N ASP A 240 2.42 11.85 -9.71
CA ASP A 240 3.82 12.04 -9.35
C ASP A 240 4.74 11.65 -10.54
N PRO A 241 5.81 12.40 -10.84
CA PRO A 241 6.79 12.02 -11.86
C PRO A 241 7.31 10.58 -11.73
N ILE A 242 7.47 10.07 -10.50
CA ILE A 242 7.93 8.70 -10.30
C ILE A 242 6.94 7.65 -10.81
N ALA A 243 5.64 7.96 -10.80
CA ALA A 243 4.60 7.08 -11.33
C ALA A 243 4.85 6.78 -12.82
N ASN A 244 5.39 7.75 -13.57
CA ASN A 244 5.66 7.64 -15.01
C ASN A 244 7.09 7.16 -15.33
N GLY A 245 7.92 6.87 -14.31
CA GLY A 245 9.32 6.51 -14.49
C GLY A 245 10.25 7.70 -14.74
N ASP A 246 9.74 8.93 -14.59
CA ASP A 246 10.48 10.18 -14.78
C ASP A 246 11.11 10.72 -13.47
N GLY A 247 10.89 10.02 -12.36
CA GLY A 247 11.44 10.36 -11.04
C GLY A 247 12.91 9.96 -10.88
N VAL A 248 13.72 10.84 -10.29
CA VAL A 248 15.11 10.54 -9.92
C VAL A 248 15.12 9.83 -8.57
N PHE A 249 15.62 8.59 -8.53
CA PHE A 249 15.89 7.89 -7.28
C PHE A 249 17.11 8.51 -6.61
N ASN A 250 16.90 9.30 -5.56
CA ASN A 250 18.00 9.71 -4.68
C ASN A 250 18.18 8.62 -3.62
N HIS A 251 19.35 7.99 -3.63
CA HIS A 251 19.81 7.03 -2.62
C HIS A 251 20.09 7.71 -1.28
#